data_AF-A0A3D4EMS1-F1
#
_entry.id   AF-A0A3D4EMS1-F1
#
_cell.length_a   1.000
_cell.length_b   1.000
_cell.length_c   1.000
_cell.angle_alpha   90.00
_cell.angle_beta   90.00
_cell.angle_gamma   90.00
#
_symmetry.space_group_name_H-M   'P 1'
#
loop_
_entity.id
_entity.type
_entity.pdbx_description
1 polymer ?
#
loop_
_entity_poly.entity_id
_entity_poly.type
_entity_poly.pdbx_seq_one_letter_code
_entity_poly.pdbx_strand_id
1 'polypeptide(L)'
;MHFSDLPKQPSTFVSYWNVGKLLYGALFLFILETVFYYTKFVEAYTEKTILIIAFWLWCLMFSFIHIFLVTMDVWSRFQNYKRIKDHLFQHGFTPKIAEHYKGSKCQRMALYAAAKELGMETEIKQHYAQAGIKWYHFIPQFMIQDPLFPFKKYFWSR
;
A
#
# COMPACT_ATOMS: atom_id res chain seq x y z
N MET A 1 -1.53 12.62 -24.69
CA MET A 1 -0.12 12.51 -25.14
C MET A 1 -0.06 11.69 -26.42
N HIS A 2 0.94 11.93 -27.27
CA HIS A 2 1.22 11.01 -28.39
C HIS A 2 2.15 9.89 -27.92
N PHE A 3 2.00 8.69 -28.50
CA PHE A 3 2.83 7.54 -28.15
C PHE A 3 4.32 7.74 -28.46
N SER A 4 4.64 8.63 -29.41
CA SER A 4 6.00 9.01 -29.79
C SER A 4 6.78 9.73 -28.69
N ASP A 5 6.07 10.39 -27.78
CA ASP A 5 6.67 11.28 -26.77
C ASP A 5 6.93 10.53 -25.46
N LEU A 6 6.54 9.24 -25.39
CA LEU A 6 6.65 8.43 -24.19
C LEU A 6 8.07 7.89 -24.01
N PRO A 7 8.58 7.87 -22.77
CA PRO A 7 9.82 7.20 -22.47
C PRO A 7 9.67 5.68 -22.66
N LYS A 8 10.80 4.97 -22.74
CA LYS A 8 10.83 3.51 -22.88
C LYS A 8 10.05 2.87 -21.73
N GLN A 9 8.98 2.14 -22.08
CA GLN A 9 8.13 1.46 -21.11
C GLN A 9 8.85 0.24 -20.51
N PRO A 10 8.79 0.04 -19.19
CA PRO A 10 9.30 -1.18 -18.56
C PRO A 10 8.38 -2.38 -18.85
N SER A 11 8.86 -3.58 -18.55
CA SER A 11 8.00 -4.77 -18.60
C SER A 11 6.95 -4.72 -17.50
N THR A 12 5.80 -5.36 -17.74
CA THR A 12 4.69 -5.44 -16.77
C THR A 12 5.14 -5.97 -15.41
N PHE A 13 6.10 -6.91 -15.40
CA PHE A 13 6.66 -7.46 -14.17
C PHE A 13 7.39 -6.39 -13.34
N VAL A 14 8.19 -5.54 -13.98
CA VAL A 14 8.92 -4.46 -13.32
C VAL A 14 7.95 -3.41 -12.76
N SER A 15 6.89 -3.07 -13.51
CA SER A 15 5.83 -2.20 -13.01
C SER A 15 5.13 -2.81 -11.79
N TYR A 16 4.80 -4.11 -11.85
CA TYR A 16 4.15 -4.83 -10.75
C TYR A 16 5.01 -4.80 -9.47
N TRP A 17 6.32 -5.06 -9.61
CA TRP A 17 7.27 -4.98 -8.51
C TRP A 17 7.37 -3.56 -7.93
N ASN A 18 7.51 -2.54 -8.77
CA ASN A 18 7.66 -1.15 -8.33
C ASN A 18 6.45 -0.65 -7.52
N VAL A 19 5.25 -1.06 -7.92
CA VAL A 19 3.99 -0.75 -7.22
C VAL A 19 3.90 -1.56 -5.91
N GLY A 20 4.23 -2.84 -5.95
CA GLY A 20 3.99 -3.80 -4.87
C GLY A 20 5.09 -3.95 -3.82
N LYS A 21 6.32 -3.47 -4.05
CA LYS A 21 7.50 -3.78 -3.21
C LYS A 21 7.31 -3.60 -1.70
N LEU A 22 6.54 -2.60 -1.26
CA LEU A 22 6.27 -2.36 0.17
C LEU A 22 5.32 -3.43 0.73
N LEU A 23 4.29 -3.80 -0.04
CA LEU A 23 3.36 -4.85 0.33
C LEU A 23 4.01 -6.23 0.28
N TYR A 24 4.95 -6.47 -0.63
CA TYR A 24 5.75 -7.69 -0.61
C TYR A 24 6.61 -7.80 0.65
N GLY A 25 7.13 -6.68 1.16
CA GLY A 25 7.78 -6.64 2.47
C GLY A 25 6.83 -7.04 3.61
N ALA A 26 5.59 -6.53 3.58
CA ALA A 26 4.56 -6.93 4.56
C ALA A 26 4.14 -8.41 4.40
N LEU A 27 4.03 -8.92 3.17
CA LEU A 27 3.73 -10.32 2.89
C LEU A 27 4.81 -11.23 3.50
N PHE A 28 6.08 -10.88 3.29
CA PHE A 28 7.20 -11.62 3.87
C PHE A 28 7.16 -11.60 5.41
N LEU A 29 6.85 -10.45 6.01
CA LEU A 29 6.66 -10.32 7.45
C LEU A 29 5.56 -11.28 7.96
N PHE A 30 4.38 -11.30 7.33
CA PHE A 30 3.29 -12.19 7.73
C PHE A 30 3.61 -13.67 7.55
N ILE A 31 4.42 -14.03 6.54
CA ILE A 31 4.90 -15.41 6.39
C ILE A 31 5.80 -15.79 7.57
N LEU A 32 6.76 -14.92 7.95
CA LEU A 32 7.64 -15.16 9.09
C LEU A 32 6.87 -15.24 10.41
N GLU A 33 5.94 -14.32 10.63
CA GLU A 33 5.05 -14.31 11.79
C GLU A 33 4.20 -15.58 11.85
N THR A 34 3.65 -16.04 10.73
CA THR A 34 2.87 -17.29 10.66
C THR A 34 3.72 -18.48 11.09
N VAL A 35 4.96 -18.60 10.60
CA VAL A 35 5.88 -19.66 11.01
C VAL A 35 6.21 -19.56 12.51
N PHE A 36 6.48 -18.36 13.00
CA PHE A 36 6.78 -18.13 14.42
C PHE A 36 5.58 -18.44 15.33
N TYR A 37 4.38 -18.00 14.97
CA TYR A 37 3.18 -18.30 15.76
C TYR A 37 2.80 -19.77 15.69
N TYR A 38 3.10 -20.45 14.58
CA TYR A 38 2.90 -21.89 14.48
C TYR A 38 3.80 -22.65 15.46
N THR A 39 5.08 -22.30 15.57
CA THR A 39 5.97 -22.96 16.55
C THR A 39 5.51 -22.71 17.99
N LYS A 40 5.08 -21.47 18.31
CA LYS A 40 4.53 -21.14 19.63
C LYS A 40 3.20 -21.82 19.93
N PHE A 41 2.35 -22.01 18.93
CA PHE A 41 1.12 -22.76 19.06
C PHE A 41 1.40 -24.24 19.37
N VAL A 42 2.34 -24.87 18.66
CA VAL A 42 2.73 -26.27 18.91
C VAL A 42 3.34 -26.44 20.31
N GLU A 43 4.24 -25.55 20.73
CA GLU A 43 4.77 -25.53 22.11
C GLU A 43 3.65 -25.39 23.16
N ALA A 44 2.66 -24.53 22.90
CA ALA A 44 1.55 -24.32 23.82
C ALA A 44 0.60 -25.52 23.89
N TYR A 45 0.41 -26.24 22.79
CA TYR A 45 -0.51 -27.37 22.70
C TYR A 45 -0.08 -28.56 23.58
N THR A 46 1.23 -28.74 23.81
CA THR A 46 1.75 -29.88 24.57
C THR A 46 1.62 -29.71 26.09
N GLU A 47 1.78 -28.49 26.63
CA GLU A 47 1.99 -28.32 28.09
C GLU A 47 1.30 -27.09 28.73
N LYS A 48 0.43 -26.36 28.01
CA LYS A 48 -0.11 -25.08 28.52
C LYS A 48 -1.62 -25.08 28.73
N THR A 49 -2.08 -24.12 29.53
CA THR A 49 -3.49 -23.82 29.78
C THR A 49 -4.21 -23.47 28.47
N ILE A 50 -5.50 -23.83 28.38
CA ILE A 50 -6.38 -23.54 27.23
C ILE A 50 -6.32 -22.07 26.78
N LEU A 51 -6.22 -21.11 27.71
CA LEU A 51 -6.10 -19.68 27.39
C LEU A 51 -4.86 -19.36 26.54
N ILE A 52 -3.72 -19.98 26.85
CA ILE A 52 -2.46 -19.77 26.14
C ILE A 52 -2.56 -20.40 24.74
N ILE A 53 -3.16 -21.58 24.64
CA ILE A 53 -3.43 -22.24 23.35
C ILE A 53 -4.31 -21.35 22.47
N ALA A 54 -5.41 -20.83 23.02
CA ALA A 54 -6.34 -19.96 22.30
C ALA A 54 -5.67 -18.65 21.84
N PHE A 55 -4.84 -18.04 22.68
CA PHE A 55 -4.07 -16.84 22.34
C PHE A 55 -3.14 -17.07 21.14
N TRP A 56 -2.34 -18.14 21.17
CA TRP A 56 -1.41 -18.43 20.06
C TRP A 56 -2.14 -18.86 18.80
N LEU A 57 -3.25 -19.59 18.93
CA LEU A 57 -4.12 -19.91 17.79
C LEU A 57 -4.68 -18.64 17.14
N TRP A 58 -5.15 -17.68 17.94
CA TRP A 58 -5.64 -16.40 17.44
C TRP A 58 -4.55 -15.64 16.67
N CYS A 59 -3.34 -15.52 17.24
CA CYS A 59 -2.20 -14.88 16.57
C CYS A 59 -1.83 -15.57 15.25
N LEU A 60 -1.82 -16.91 15.25
CA LEU A 60 -1.56 -17.71 14.06
C LEU A 60 -2.61 -17.46 12.97
N MET A 61 -3.90 -17.54 13.32
CA MET A 61 -4.99 -17.29 12.37
C MET A 61 -4.95 -15.85 11.83
N PHE A 62 -4.67 -14.88 12.69
CA PHE A 62 -4.52 -13.48 12.30
C PHE A 62 -3.43 -13.34 11.23
N SER A 63 -2.20 -13.80 11.50
CA SER A 63 -1.09 -13.66 10.56
C SER A 63 -1.34 -14.42 9.26
N PHE A 64 -1.88 -15.65 9.34
CA PHE A 64 -2.18 -16.48 8.18
C PHE A 64 -3.21 -15.85 7.24
N ILE A 65 -4.30 -15.29 7.76
CA ILE A 65 -5.32 -14.60 6.95
C ILE A 65 -4.71 -13.36 6.27
N HIS A 66 -3.81 -12.64 6.95
CA HIS A 66 -3.20 -11.44 6.40
C HIS A 66 -2.30 -11.70 5.18
N ILE A 67 -1.75 -12.90 5.01
CA ILE A 67 -1.05 -13.31 3.78
C ILE A 67 -1.96 -13.12 2.55
N PHE A 68 -3.21 -13.55 2.65
CA PHE A 68 -4.20 -13.42 1.57
C PHE A 68 -4.65 -11.97 1.40
N LEU A 69 -4.92 -11.26 2.51
CA LEU A 69 -5.35 -9.86 2.46
C LEU A 69 -4.30 -8.96 1.80
N VAL A 70 -3.03 -9.13 2.15
CA VAL A 70 -1.93 -8.36 1.55
C VAL A 70 -1.77 -8.70 0.07
N THR A 71 -1.89 -9.98 -0.30
CA THR A 71 -1.84 -10.39 -1.72
C THR A 71 -2.96 -9.73 -2.53
N MET A 72 -4.19 -9.69 -1.99
CA MET A 72 -5.31 -8.99 -2.61
C MET A 72 -5.10 -7.47 -2.67
N ASP A 73 -4.49 -6.85 -1.65
CA ASP A 73 -4.16 -5.43 -1.68
C ASP A 73 -3.09 -5.13 -2.75
N VAL A 74 -2.08 -5.99 -2.94
CA VAL A 74 -1.09 -5.84 -4.04
C VAL A 74 -1.81 -5.77 -5.39
N TRP A 75 -2.73 -6.71 -5.63
CA TRP A 75 -3.51 -6.75 -6.86
C TRP A 75 -4.35 -5.48 -7.05
N SER A 76 -5.03 -5.03 -5.99
CA SER A 76 -5.79 -3.77 -5.98
C SER A 76 -4.92 -2.55 -6.29
N ARG A 77 -3.70 -2.47 -5.74
CA ARG A 77 -2.75 -1.38 -6.05
C ARG A 77 -2.27 -1.42 -7.50
N PHE A 78 -2.07 -2.60 -8.06
CA PHE A 78 -1.71 -2.73 -9.47
C PHE A 78 -2.85 -2.30 -10.40
N GLN A 79 -4.11 -2.58 -10.06
CA GLN A 79 -5.25 -2.04 -10.80
C GLN A 79 -5.33 -0.52 -10.73
N ASN A 80 -5.10 0.07 -9.55
CA ASN A 80 -5.04 1.52 -9.38
C ASN A 80 -3.92 2.13 -10.25
N TYR A 81 -2.74 1.51 -10.28
CA TYR A 81 -1.64 1.91 -11.15
C TYR A 81 -2.06 1.97 -12.63
N LYS A 82 -2.72 0.93 -13.15
CA LYS A 82 -3.23 0.93 -14.54
C LYS A 82 -4.19 2.09 -14.79
N ARG A 83 -5.17 2.26 -13.90
CA ARG A 83 -6.16 3.36 -13.98
C ARG A 83 -5.50 4.74 -13.95
N ILE A 84 -4.52 4.94 -13.09
CA ILE A 84 -3.76 6.19 -13.00
C ILE A 84 -3.02 6.45 -14.31
N LYS A 85 -2.34 5.42 -14.84
CA LYS A 85 -1.58 5.52 -16.08
C LYS A 85 -2.48 5.93 -17.25
N ASP A 86 -3.66 5.33 -17.36
CA ASP A 86 -4.63 5.70 -18.38
C ASP A 86 -5.10 7.16 -18.24
N HIS A 87 -5.43 7.60 -17.03
CA HIS A 87 -5.84 8.99 -16.78
C HIS A 87 -4.72 10.00 -17.09
N LEU A 88 -3.49 9.71 -16.66
CA LEU A 88 -2.35 10.58 -16.93
C LEU A 88 -2.04 10.62 -18.43
N PHE A 89 -2.16 9.50 -19.14
CA PHE A 89 -1.93 9.47 -20.59
C PHE A 89 -2.97 10.30 -21.36
N GLN A 90 -4.24 10.23 -20.96
CA GLN A 90 -5.36 10.94 -21.59
C GLN A 90 -5.37 12.44 -21.27
N HIS A 91 -5.18 12.82 -20.00
CA HIS A 91 -5.40 14.18 -19.53
C HIS A 91 -4.12 14.94 -19.15
N GLY A 92 -2.97 14.27 -19.12
CA GLY A 92 -1.75 14.82 -18.56
C GLY A 92 -1.79 14.91 -17.03
N PHE A 93 -0.78 15.58 -16.47
CA PHE A 93 -0.72 15.84 -15.04
C PHE A 93 -1.75 16.89 -14.63
N THR A 94 -2.61 16.55 -13.66
CA THR A 94 -3.45 17.53 -12.97
C THR A 94 -3.32 17.35 -11.45
N PRO A 95 -3.27 18.42 -10.66
CA PRO A 95 -3.17 18.34 -9.19
C PRO A 95 -4.26 17.50 -8.54
N LYS A 96 -5.48 17.50 -9.12
CA LYS A 96 -6.62 16.71 -8.64
C LYS A 96 -6.35 15.20 -8.65
N ILE A 97 -5.64 14.70 -9.67
CA ILE A 97 -5.26 13.29 -9.75
C ILE A 97 -4.30 12.96 -8.60
N ALA A 98 -3.29 13.80 -8.36
CA ALA A 98 -2.33 13.56 -7.28
C ALA A 98 -2.99 13.60 -5.89
N GLU A 99 -3.90 14.53 -5.64
CA GLU A 99 -4.58 14.64 -4.35
C GLU A 99 -5.43 13.40 -4.04
N HIS A 100 -6.05 12.78 -5.05
CA HIS A 100 -6.84 11.55 -4.87
C HIS A 100 -6.00 10.37 -4.35
N TYR A 101 -4.70 10.31 -4.71
CA TYR A 101 -3.80 9.23 -4.32
C TYR A 101 -2.82 9.61 -3.20
N LYS A 102 -3.07 10.74 -2.53
CA LYS A 102 -2.26 11.27 -1.43
C LYS A 102 -2.33 10.44 -0.15
N GLY A 103 -3.46 9.73 0.04
CA GLY A 103 -3.87 9.10 1.29
C GLY A 103 -2.83 8.16 1.87
N SER A 104 -2.36 7.15 1.12
CA SER A 104 -1.39 6.17 1.63
C SER A 104 -0.10 6.13 0.83
N LYS A 105 1.00 5.66 1.47
CA LYS A 105 2.28 5.48 0.78
C LYS A 105 2.17 4.51 -0.41
N CYS A 106 1.39 3.43 -0.30
CA CYS A 106 1.16 2.48 -1.39
C CYS A 106 0.42 3.12 -2.57
N GLN A 107 -0.55 4.01 -2.32
CA GLN A 107 -1.22 4.78 -3.38
C GLN A 107 -0.26 5.74 -4.08
N ARG A 108 0.55 6.48 -3.31
CA ARG A 108 1.55 7.38 -3.89
C ARG A 108 2.59 6.62 -4.70
N MET A 109 2.99 5.43 -4.28
CA MET A 109 3.90 4.58 -5.05
C MET A 109 3.30 4.14 -6.39
N ALA A 110 2.02 3.78 -6.43
CA ALA A 110 1.31 3.49 -7.68
C ALA A 110 1.31 4.71 -8.62
N LEU A 111 1.05 5.90 -8.08
CA LEU A 111 1.08 7.15 -8.83
C LEU A 111 2.49 7.48 -9.35
N TYR A 112 3.52 7.36 -8.51
CA TYR A 112 4.90 7.59 -8.90
C TYR A 112 5.35 6.62 -9.99
N ALA A 113 4.97 5.34 -9.91
CA ALA A 113 5.28 4.36 -10.95
C ALA A 113 4.64 4.74 -12.28
N ALA A 114 3.34 5.07 -12.28
CA ALA A 114 2.63 5.50 -13.49
C ALA A 114 3.23 6.78 -14.09
N ALA A 115 3.51 7.79 -13.28
CA ALA A 115 4.06 9.05 -13.75
C ALA A 115 5.49 8.93 -14.25
N LYS A 116 6.33 8.11 -13.59
CA LYS A 116 7.68 7.81 -14.08
C LYS A 116 7.66 7.16 -15.44
N GLU A 117 6.75 6.23 -15.67
CA GLU A 117 6.59 5.58 -16.97
C GLU A 117 6.01 6.52 -18.04
N LEU A 118 5.39 7.64 -17.68
CA LEU A 118 4.90 8.65 -18.61
C LEU A 118 5.80 9.89 -18.70
N GLY A 119 6.95 9.89 -18.03
CA GLY A 119 7.88 11.02 -18.01
C GLY A 119 7.44 12.22 -17.14
N MET A 120 6.38 12.07 -16.35
CA MET A 120 5.81 13.13 -15.49
C MET A 120 6.24 13.02 -14.02
N GLU A 121 7.34 12.32 -13.72
CA GLU A 121 7.76 12.07 -12.34
C GLU A 121 8.06 13.38 -11.58
N THR A 122 8.60 14.37 -12.28
CA THR A 122 9.07 15.64 -11.69
C THR A 122 7.89 16.48 -11.20
N GLU A 123 6.83 16.58 -11.98
CA GLU A 123 5.62 17.33 -11.69
C GLU A 123 4.93 16.77 -10.44
N ILE A 124 4.85 15.45 -10.32
CA ILE A 124 4.26 14.79 -9.15
C ILE A 124 5.12 15.00 -7.91
N LYS A 125 6.45 14.87 -8.04
CA LYS A 125 7.38 15.12 -6.93
C LYS A 125 7.28 16.55 -6.43
N GLN A 126 7.24 17.52 -7.33
CA GLN A 126 7.11 18.94 -6.99
C GLN A 126 5.78 19.20 -6.29
N HIS A 127 4.67 18.66 -6.80
CA HIS A 127 3.36 18.81 -6.18
C HIS A 127 3.33 18.24 -4.76
N TYR A 128 3.85 17.04 -4.55
CA TYR A 128 3.90 16.45 -3.21
C TYR A 128 4.89 17.13 -2.26
N ALA A 129 6.00 17.66 -2.78
CA ALA A 129 6.92 18.48 -2.00
C ALA A 129 6.23 19.77 -1.51
N GLN A 130 5.47 20.45 -2.38
CA GLN A 130 4.67 21.62 -2.02
C GLN A 130 3.57 21.29 -1.00
N ALA A 131 2.98 20.09 -1.08
CA ALA A 131 2.04 19.58 -0.08
C ALA A 131 2.71 19.14 1.25
N GLY A 132 4.04 19.27 1.39
CA GLY A 132 4.78 18.86 2.57
C GLY A 132 4.92 17.34 2.75
N ILE A 133 4.69 16.56 1.70
CA ILE A 133 4.78 15.11 1.74
C ILE A 133 6.19 14.66 1.39
N LYS A 134 6.85 14.04 2.36
CA LYS A 134 8.19 13.47 2.20
C LYS A 134 8.11 11.95 2.03
N TRP A 135 9.16 11.37 1.45
CA TRP A 135 9.24 9.94 1.14
C TRP A 135 9.11 9.02 2.38
N TYR A 136 9.48 9.53 3.56
CA TYR A 136 9.42 8.83 4.84
C TYR A 136 8.06 8.92 5.54
N HIS A 137 7.11 9.73 5.06
CA HIS A 137 5.77 9.78 5.66
C HIS A 137 4.99 8.50 5.31
N PHE A 138 5.03 7.48 6.18
CA PHE A 138 4.17 6.30 6.01
C PHE A 138 2.72 6.59 6.42
N ILE A 139 2.56 7.41 7.45
CA ILE A 139 1.26 7.80 8.00
C ILE A 139 0.66 8.93 7.13
N PRO A 140 -0.63 8.84 6.77
CA PRO A 140 -1.33 9.92 6.09
C PRO A 140 -1.31 11.21 6.92
N GLN A 141 -1.15 12.36 6.26
CA GLN A 141 -1.17 13.66 6.96
C GLN A 141 -2.47 13.91 7.74
N PHE A 142 -3.61 13.41 7.24
CA PHE A 142 -4.89 13.58 7.93
C PHE A 142 -4.93 12.87 9.29
N MET A 143 -4.24 11.72 9.43
CA MET A 143 -4.15 11.01 10.72
C MET A 143 -3.22 11.73 11.70
N ILE A 144 -2.23 12.48 11.20
CA ILE A 144 -1.34 13.30 12.03
C ILE A 144 -2.09 14.54 12.53
N GLN A 145 -2.87 15.17 11.67
CA GLN A 145 -3.67 16.36 12.01
C GLN A 145 -4.87 16.02 12.89
N ASP A 146 -5.46 14.84 12.71
CA ASP A 146 -6.60 14.37 13.48
C ASP A 146 -6.43 12.90 13.92
N PRO A 147 -5.67 12.65 15.00
CA PRO A 147 -5.42 11.28 15.47
C PRO A 147 -6.68 10.60 16.02
N LEU A 148 -7.68 11.39 16.46
CA LEU A 148 -8.95 10.89 16.97
C LEU A 148 -10.04 10.83 15.88
N PHE A 149 -9.67 10.99 14.61
CA PHE A 149 -10.53 10.84 13.44
C PHE A 149 -11.54 9.67 13.54
N PRO A 150 -11.15 8.43 13.89
CA PRO A 150 -12.11 7.31 13.97
C PRO A 150 -13.17 7.46 15.08
N PHE A 151 -12.95 8.31 16.08
CA PHE A 151 -13.90 8.56 17.18
C PHE A 151 -14.82 9.76 16.93
N LYS A 152 -14.60 10.52 15.83
CA LYS A 152 -15.39 11.71 15.53
C LYS A 152 -16.62 11.37 14.72
N LYS A 153 -17.71 12.09 14.98
CA LYS A 153 -19.02 11.84 14.35
C LYS A 153 -18.97 11.89 12.81
N TYR A 154 -18.14 12.76 12.23
CA TYR A 154 -18.05 12.88 10.77
C TYR A 154 -17.48 11.63 10.09
N PHE A 155 -16.74 10.78 10.81
CA PHE A 155 -16.28 9.49 10.28
C PHE A 155 -17.44 8.50 10.16
N TRP A 156 -18.39 8.55 11.10
CA TRP A 156 -19.55 7.67 11.17
C TRP A 156 -20.78 8.21 10.41
N SER A 157 -20.87 9.53 10.22
CA SER A 157 -21.90 10.17 9.42
C SER A 157 -21.49 10.16 7.95
N ARG A 158 -21.61 8.99 7.32
CA ARG A 158 -21.43 8.84 5.89
C ARG A 158 -22.77 8.98 5.16
#